data_AF-A0A1M7CMR1-F1
#
_entry.id   AF-A0A1M7CMR1-F1
#
_cell.length_a   1.000
_cell.length_b   1.000
_cell.length_c   1.000
_cell.angle_alpha   90.00
_cell.angle_beta   90.00
_cell.angle_gamma   90.00
#
_symmetry.space_group_name_H-M   'P 1'
#
loop_
_entity.id
_entity.type
_entity.pdbx_description
1 polymer ?
#
loop_
_entity_poly.entity_id
_entity_poly.type
_entity_poly.pdbx_seq_one_letter_code
_entity_poly.pdbx_strand_id
1 'polypeptide(L)'
;MTKTTTFEHGGRVYEIRAIPTLTGWMVRIFIDGIPANGFTYSVNSEIYQDAALNRVPEDLVAGLMETAERDFRRGLLQELITAEKATEDDIAAEIDKFKP
;
A
#
# COMPACT_ATOMS: atom_id res chain seq x y z
N MET A 1 -19.86 -5.05 -4.67
CA MET A 1 -19.27 -5.80 -3.54
C MET A 1 -17.83 -5.36 -3.40
N THR A 2 -17.37 -4.98 -2.21
CA THR A 2 -15.96 -4.66 -1.97
C THR A 2 -15.13 -5.95 -1.99
N LYS A 3 -13.91 -5.91 -2.53
CA LYS A 3 -12.95 -7.01 -2.42
C LYS A 3 -11.92 -6.67 -1.36
N THR A 4 -11.52 -7.65 -0.56
CA THR A 4 -10.54 -7.44 0.50
C THR A 4 -9.58 -8.62 0.55
N THR A 5 -8.29 -8.32 0.61
CA THR A 5 -7.24 -9.27 0.97
C THR A 5 -6.42 -8.69 2.11
N THR A 6 -5.71 -9.55 2.84
CA THR A 6 -4.91 -9.16 4.01
C THR A 6 -3.50 -9.69 3.87
N PHE A 7 -2.53 -8.94 4.39
CA PHE A 7 -1.16 -9.43 4.52
C PHE A 7 -0.54 -8.95 5.84
N GLU A 8 0.45 -9.70 6.32
CA GLU A 8 1.19 -9.37 7.54
C GLU A 8 2.56 -8.76 7.20
N HIS A 9 2.95 -7.73 7.93
CA HIS A 9 4.29 -7.15 7.85
C HIS A 9 4.67 -6.51 9.19
N GLY A 10 5.87 -6.79 9.71
CA GLY A 10 6.35 -6.18 10.96
C GLY A 10 5.42 -6.40 12.18
N GLY A 11 4.75 -7.56 12.25
CA GLY A 11 3.80 -7.88 13.33
C GLY A 11 2.45 -7.17 13.25
N ARG A 12 2.17 -6.48 12.13
CA ARG A 12 0.90 -5.79 11.87
C ARG A 12 0.16 -6.44 10.71
N VAL A 13 -1.17 -6.49 10.81
CA VAL A 13 -2.05 -6.96 9.73
C VAL A 13 -2.53 -5.75 8.93
N TYR A 14 -2.33 -5.80 7.62
CA TYR A 14 -2.78 -4.78 6.68
C TYR A 14 -3.89 -5.34 5.81
N GLU A 15 -4.88 -4.50 5.52
CA GLU A 15 -6.02 -4.83 4.68
C GLU A 15 -5.95 -4.05 3.37
N ILE A 16 -5.92 -4.75 2.25
CA ILE A 16 -6.02 -4.15 0.92
C ILE A 16 -7.48 -4.24 0.50
N ARG A 17 -8.15 -3.09 0.37
CA ARG A 17 -9.56 -3.02 0.02
C ARG A 17 -9.73 -2.42 -1.37
N ALA A 18 -10.35 -3.18 -2.27
CA ALA A 18 -10.86 -2.69 -3.54
C ALA A 18 -12.32 -2.27 -3.37
N ILE A 19 -12.60 -1.00 -3.66
CA ILE A 19 -13.90 -0.36 -3.53
C ILE A 19 -14.36 0.03 -4.93
N PRO A 20 -15.53 -0.45 -5.39
CA PRO A 20 -16.06 -0.06 -6.69
C PRO A 20 -16.47 1.42 -6.66
N THR A 21 -16.18 2.13 -7.74
CA THR A 21 -16.59 3.52 -7.98
C THR A 21 -17.58 3.59 -9.15
N LEU A 22 -18.09 4.79 -9.45
CA LEU A 22 -18.99 4.99 -10.59
C LEU A 22 -18.35 4.65 -11.94
N THR A 23 -17.03 4.79 -12.05
CA THR A 23 -16.27 4.68 -13.31
C THR A 23 -15.25 3.55 -13.29
N GLY A 24 -15.16 2.78 -12.20
CA GLY A 24 -14.17 1.71 -12.08
C GLY A 24 -13.95 1.26 -10.65
N TRP A 25 -12.68 1.17 -10.23
CA TRP A 25 -12.31 0.69 -8.90
C TRP A 25 -11.18 1.53 -8.30
N MET A 26 -11.24 1.68 -6.98
CA MET A 26 -10.13 2.22 -6.19
C MET A 26 -9.64 1.16 -5.21
N VAL A 27 -8.33 1.09 -4.99
CA VAL A 27 -7.66 0.21 -4.04
C VAL A 27 -6.91 1.07 -3.03
N ARG A 28 -7.15 0.82 -1.75
CA ARG A 28 -6.45 1.46 -0.63
C ARG A 28 -6.05 0.43 0.41
N ILE A 29 -4.98 0.74 1.14
CA ILE A 29 -4.44 -0.11 2.19
C ILE A 29 -4.85 0.47 3.55
N PHE A 30 -5.27 -0.39 4.45
CA PHE A 30 -5.73 -0.05 5.79
C PHE A 30 -4.95 -0.85 6.84
N ILE A 31 -4.85 -0.28 8.04
CA ILE A 31 -4.40 -0.94 9.26
C ILE A 31 -5.39 -0.55 10.35
N ASP A 32 -5.94 -1.54 11.07
CA ASP A 32 -6.98 -1.33 12.08
C ASP A 32 -8.17 -0.49 11.57
N GLY A 33 -8.54 -0.67 10.29
CA GLY A 33 -9.62 0.07 9.64
C GLY A 33 -9.29 1.53 9.25
N ILE A 34 -8.08 2.02 9.52
CA ILE A 34 -7.61 3.36 9.17
C ILE A 34 -6.71 3.29 7.93
N PRO A 35 -6.79 4.24 6.97
CA PRO A 35 -5.88 4.24 5.82
C PRO A 35 -4.42 4.23 6.27
N ALA A 36 -3.67 3.21 5.84
CA ALA A 36 -2.27 3.01 6.22
C ALA A 36 -1.34 3.98 5.48
N ASN A 37 -1.79 4.58 4.38
CA ASN A 37 -1.07 5.59 3.62
C ASN A 37 -2.00 6.59 2.91
N GLY A 38 -1.39 7.64 2.34
CA GLY A 38 -2.06 8.62 1.48
C GLY A 38 -2.25 8.16 0.02
N PHE A 39 -1.78 6.97 -0.36
CA PHE A 39 -1.86 6.50 -1.73
C PHE A 39 -3.22 5.88 -2.04
N THR A 40 -3.70 6.11 -3.26
CA THR A 40 -4.88 5.46 -3.81
C THR A 40 -4.55 4.96 -5.20
N TYR A 41 -4.69 3.66 -5.40
CA TYR A 41 -4.51 3.03 -6.70
C TYR A 41 -5.89 2.98 -7.35
N SER A 42 -6.03 3.38 -8.61
CA SER A 42 -7.34 3.39 -9.25
C SER A 42 -7.26 2.95 -10.71
N VAL A 43 -8.34 2.35 -11.17
CA VAL A 43 -8.52 2.00 -12.57
C VAL A 43 -9.91 2.43 -13.01
N ASN A 44 -9.99 3.14 -14.13
CA ASN A 44 -11.22 3.64 -14.71
C ASN A 44 -11.48 2.91 -16.03
N SER A 45 -12.74 2.57 -16.31
CA SER A 45 -13.18 2.20 -17.66
C SER A 45 -13.56 3.48 -18.39
N GLU A 46 -12.71 3.98 -19.28
CA GLU A 46 -12.97 5.18 -20.10
C GLU A 46 -13.99 4.93 -21.25
N ILE A 47 -14.87 3.94 -21.13
CA ILE A 47 -15.84 3.62 -22.19
C ILE A 47 -17.22 4.14 -21.81
N TYR A 48 -17.58 5.28 -22.42
CA TYR A 48 -18.90 5.89 -22.38
C TYR A 48 -19.91 5.04 -23.19
N GLN A 49 -21.03 4.71 -22.55
CA GLN A 49 -22.36 4.36 -23.09
C GLN A 49 -22.45 3.54 -24.39
N ASP A 50 -22.73 2.23 -24.28
CA ASP A 50 -23.96 1.62 -24.85
C ASP A 50 -24.12 0.11 -24.55
N ALA A 51 -23.10 -0.57 -24.02
CA ALA A 51 -23.21 -2.00 -23.69
C ALA A 51 -23.42 -2.22 -22.18
N ALA A 52 -24.55 -2.83 -21.82
CA ALA A 52 -25.06 -3.04 -20.46
C ALA A 52 -24.19 -3.89 -19.50
N LEU A 53 -22.92 -4.19 -19.81
CA LEU A 53 -22.04 -5.02 -18.98
C LEU A 53 -20.56 -4.57 -19.05
N ASN A 54 -20.27 -3.29 -18.85
CA ASN A 54 -18.89 -2.81 -18.71
C ASN A 54 -18.45 -2.84 -17.24
N ARG A 55 -18.13 -4.03 -16.74
CA ARG A 55 -17.44 -4.21 -15.46
C ARG A 55 -15.95 -4.27 -15.73
N VAL A 56 -15.16 -3.47 -14.99
CA VAL A 56 -13.71 -3.65 -14.95
C VAL A 56 -13.40 -5.13 -14.71
N PRO A 57 -12.53 -5.78 -15.52
CA PRO A 57 -12.20 -7.18 -15.34
C PRO A 57 -11.70 -7.43 -13.93
N GLU A 58 -12.19 -8.49 -13.28
CA GLU A 58 -11.78 -8.84 -11.92
C GLU A 58 -10.28 -9.10 -11.81
N ASP A 59 -9.67 -9.58 -12.90
CA ASP A 59 -8.23 -9.79 -13.06
C ASP A 59 -7.43 -8.48 -12.96
N LEU A 60 -7.96 -7.40 -13.54
CA LEU A 60 -7.35 -6.07 -13.46
C LEU A 60 -7.40 -5.51 -12.04
N VAL A 61 -8.50 -5.77 -11.32
CA VAL A 61 -8.63 -5.40 -9.91
C VAL A 61 -7.66 -6.21 -9.06
N ALA A 62 -7.48 -7.50 -9.32
CA ALA A 62 -6.50 -8.34 -8.62
C ALA A 62 -5.07 -7.82 -8.83
N GLY A 63 -4.68 -7.54 -10.08
CA GLY A 63 -3.36 -6.98 -10.39
C GLY A 63 -3.11 -5.61 -9.75
N LEU A 64 -4.16 -4.80 -9.60
CA LEU A 64 -4.09 -3.50 -8.90
C LEU A 64 -3.88 -3.70 -7.39
N MET A 65 -4.51 -4.70 -6.78
CA MET A 65 -4.32 -5.06 -5.37
C MET A 65 -2.90 -5.59 -5.12
N GLU A 66 -2.37 -6.43 -6.00
CA GLU A 66 -0.98 -6.93 -5.92
C GLU A 66 0.04 -5.79 -6.06
N THR A 67 -0.21 -4.86 -6.98
CA THR A 67 0.64 -3.68 -7.16
C THR A 67 0.66 -2.82 -5.90
N ALA A 68 -0.51 -2.57 -5.31
CA ALA A 68 -0.63 -1.83 -4.06
C ALA A 68 0.14 -2.51 -2.92
N GLU A 69 0.00 -3.82 -2.76
CA GLU A 69 0.76 -4.59 -1.76
C GLU A 69 2.27 -4.44 -1.95
N ARG A 70 2.74 -4.67 -3.18
CA ARG A 70 4.16 -4.68 -3.51
C ARG A 70 4.80 -3.33 -3.24
N ASP A 71 4.18 -2.25 -3.71
CA ASP A 71 4.70 -0.90 -3.51
C ASP A 71 4.71 -0.52 -2.02
N PHE A 72 3.67 -0.89 -1.29
CA PHE A 72 3.59 -0.61 0.13
C PHE A 72 4.64 -1.38 0.94
N ARG A 73 4.85 -2.67 0.67
CA ARG A 73 5.93 -3.45 1.30
C ARG A 73 7.30 -2.87 1.01
N ARG A 74 7.55 -2.39 -0.22
CA ARG A 74 8.81 -1.70 -0.56
C ARG A 74 8.97 -0.38 0.18
N GLY A 75 7.89 0.34 0.44
CA GLY A 75 7.89 1.53 1.31
C GLY A 75 8.26 1.18 2.74
N LEU A 76 7.57 0.21 3.34
CA LEU A 76 7.82 -0.24 4.72
C LEU A 76 9.27 -0.72 4.93
N LEU A 77 9.81 -1.48 3.98
CA LEU A 77 11.21 -1.93 4.01
C LEU A 77 12.20 -0.76 4.00
N GLN A 78 11.93 0.29 3.21
CA GLN A 78 12.78 1.48 3.20
C GLN A 78 12.69 2.23 4.54
N GLU A 79 11.49 2.39 5.11
CA GLU A 79 11.32 3.03 6.41
C GLU A 79 12.08 2.30 7.53
N LEU A 80 12.06 0.96 7.54
CA LEU A 80 12.84 0.15 8.48
C LEU A 80 14.35 0.35 8.32
N ILE A 81 14.86 0.32 7.09
CA ILE A 81 16.29 0.53 6.81
C ILE A 81 16.73 1.95 7.21
N THR A 82 15.89 2.96 6.97
CA THR A 82 16.18 4.34 7.40
C THR A 82 16.19 4.48 8.92
N ALA A 83 15.26 3.83 9.62
CA ALA A 83 15.21 3.86 11.09
C ALA A 83 16.41 3.13 11.72
N GLU A 84 16.83 2.00 11.15
CA GLU A 84 18.02 1.25 11.61
C GLU A 84 19.29 2.09 11.43
N LYS A 85 19.48 2.68 10.24
CA LYS A 85 20.60 3.59 9.96
C LYS A 85 20.65 4.80 10.88
N ALA A 86 19.51 5.41 11.20
CA ALA A 86 19.47 6.55 12.12
C ALA A 86 19.95 6.16 13.53
N THR A 87 19.67 4.92 13.96
CA THR A 87 20.13 4.38 15.24
C THR A 87 21.62 4.11 15.24
N GLU A 88 22.16 3.57 14.15
CA GLU A 88 23.60 3.32 13.99
C GLU A 88 24.41 4.64 13.97
N ASP A 89 23.91 5.67 13.30
CA ASP A 89 24.56 6.99 13.22
C ASP A 89 24.59 7.68 14.60
N ASP A 90 23.50 7.60 15.36
CA ASP A 90 23.42 8.17 16.72
C ASP A 90 24.41 7.48 17.69
N ILE A 91 24.52 6.14 17.63
CA ILE A 91 25.50 5.38 18.41
C ILE A 91 26.92 5.75 18.00
N ALA A 92 27.21 5.87 16.70
CA ALA A 92 28.53 6.23 16.21
C ALA A 92 28.94 7.65 16.65
N ALA A 93 28.01 8.61 16.59
CA ALA A 93 28.22 9.98 17.05
C ALA A 93 28.47 10.05 18.56
N GLU A 94 27.80 9.21 19.36
CA GLU A 94 28.02 9.17 20.80
C GLU A 94 29.38 8.56 21.15
N ILE A 95 29.81 7.49 20.46
CA ILE A 95 31.13 6.88 20.66
C ILE A 95 32.26 7.85 20.28
N ASP A 96 32.06 8.69 19.26
CA ASP A 96 33.07 9.67 18.82
C ASP A 96 33.34 10.76 19.88
N LYS A 97 32.32 11.18 20.65
CA LYS A 97 32.48 12.15 21.77
C LYS A 97 33.37 11.66 22.91
N PHE A 98 33.58 10.35 23.03
CA PHE A 98 34.42 9.74 24.06
C PHE A 98 35.85 9.43 23.58
N LYS A 99 36.23 9.81 22.36
CA LYS A 99 37.63 9.73 21.93
C LYS A 99 38.44 10.85 22.61
N PRO A 100 39.61 10.52 23.21
CA PRO A 100 40.48 11.48 23.88
C PRO A 100 41.21 12.44 22.92
#